data_AF-A0A3D2S6H7-F1
#
_entry.id   AF-A0A3D2S6H7-F1
#
_cell.length_a   1.000
_cell.length_b   1.000
_cell.length_c   1.000
_cell.angle_alpha   90.00
_cell.angle_beta   90.00
_cell.angle_gamma   90.00
#
_symmetry.space_group_name_H-M   'P 1'
#
loop_
_entity.id
_entity.type
_entity.pdbx_description
1 polymer ?
#
loop_
_entity_poly.entity_id
_entity_poly.type
_entity_poly.pdbx_seq_one_letter_code
_entity_poly.pdbx_strand_id
1 'polypeptide(L)'
;MKNTLLGICFVLLYLTGATSASAQIVGANVFLKGNFVEVGANTCGAYGTPAAPPAGYHPTETGLGFVADWESDGWDTGTPDYCGDYFVPGSPVEGWQLQIGSDTWANTDQSCFTSDVPGDVTDYSYAGG
;
A
#
# COMPACT_ATOMS: atom_id res chain seq x y z
N MET A 1 8.49 -22.02 -40.93
CA MET A 1 8.45 -22.95 -39.78
C MET A 1 9.20 -22.42 -38.57
N LYS A 2 10.51 -22.11 -38.64
CA LYS A 2 11.28 -21.57 -37.49
C LYS A 2 10.72 -20.25 -36.93
N ASN A 3 10.38 -19.28 -37.79
CA ASN A 3 9.85 -17.98 -37.36
C ASN A 3 8.42 -18.07 -36.78
N THR A 4 7.65 -19.05 -37.26
CA THR A 4 6.30 -19.35 -36.77
C THR A 4 6.32 -20.03 -35.41
N LEU A 5 7.26 -20.96 -35.19
CA LEU A 5 7.50 -21.57 -33.87
C LEU A 5 7.98 -20.52 -32.85
N LEU A 6 8.89 -19.64 -33.25
CA LEU A 6 9.40 -18.57 -32.40
C LEU A 6 8.28 -17.62 -31.96
N GLY A 7 7.39 -17.23 -32.89
CA GLY A 7 6.22 -16.41 -32.58
C GLY A 7 5.23 -17.08 -31.62
N ILE A 8 4.98 -18.39 -31.77
CA ILE A 8 4.13 -19.16 -30.84
C ILE A 8 4.76 -19.23 -29.44
N CYS A 9 6.08 -19.43 -29.35
CA CYS A 9 6.78 -19.40 -28.07
C CYS A 9 6.68 -18.04 -27.37
N PHE A 10 6.79 -16.92 -28.10
CA PHE A 10 6.62 -15.57 -27.52
C PHE A 10 5.20 -15.32 -27.02
N VAL A 11 4.17 -15.77 -27.74
CA VAL A 11 2.76 -15.65 -27.32
C VAL A 11 2.47 -16.51 -26.09
N LEU A 12 2.99 -17.75 -26.05
CA LEU A 12 2.88 -18.62 -24.88
C LEU A 12 3.60 -18.04 -23.66
N LEU A 13 4.80 -17.48 -23.82
CA LEU A 13 5.55 -16.82 -22.73
C LEU A 13 4.78 -15.61 -22.15
N TYR A 14 4.10 -14.85 -23.01
CA TYR A 14 3.30 -13.68 -22.61
C TYR A 14 2.02 -14.10 -21.85
N LEU A 15 1.41 -15.22 -22.25
CA LEU A 15 0.21 -15.77 -21.59
C LEU A 15 0.53 -16.46 -20.25
N THR A 16 1.71 -17.06 -20.10
CA THR A 16 2.13 -17.71 -18.83
C THR A 16 2.85 -16.79 -17.86
N GLY A 17 3.33 -15.62 -18.32
CA GLY A 17 4.06 -14.64 -17.52
C GLY A 17 3.22 -13.46 -17.04
N ALA A 18 1.92 -13.42 -17.35
CA ALA A 18 1.03 -12.35 -16.90
C ALA A 18 0.80 -12.49 -15.39
N THR A 19 1.44 -11.63 -14.60
CA THR A 19 1.09 -11.44 -13.19
C THR A 19 -0.35 -10.97 -13.11
N SER A 20 -1.16 -11.63 -12.30
CA SER A 20 -2.55 -11.21 -12.08
C SER A 20 -2.54 -10.04 -11.10
N ALA A 21 -2.66 -8.83 -11.62
CA ALA A 21 -2.88 -7.64 -10.82
C ALA A 21 -4.33 -7.16 -11.04
N SER A 22 -5.06 -6.97 -9.95
CA SER A 22 -6.39 -6.38 -9.93
C SER A 22 -6.35 -5.07 -9.17
N ALA A 23 -6.98 -4.04 -9.71
CA ALA A 23 -7.06 -2.73 -9.10
C ALA A 23 -8.47 -2.18 -9.25
N GLN A 24 -9.02 -1.59 -8.20
CA GLN A 24 -10.34 -0.97 -8.26
C GLN A 24 -10.50 0.17 -7.27
N ILE A 25 -11.38 1.09 -7.62
CA ILE A 25 -11.83 2.16 -6.74
C ILE A 25 -13.23 1.80 -6.26
N VAL A 26 -13.44 1.76 -4.95
CA VAL A 26 -14.76 1.56 -4.34
C VAL A 26 -15.04 2.73 -3.41
N GLY A 27 -16.06 3.51 -3.75
CA GLY A 27 -16.31 4.79 -3.08
C GLY A 27 -15.12 5.74 -3.28
N ALA A 28 -14.51 6.14 -2.17
CA ALA A 28 -13.34 7.02 -2.16
C ALA A 28 -12.02 6.29 -1.84
N ASN A 29 -12.04 4.95 -1.83
CA ASN A 29 -10.90 4.11 -1.49
C ASN A 29 -10.36 3.41 -2.74
N VAL A 30 -9.05 3.19 -2.77
CA VAL A 30 -8.35 2.45 -3.83
C VAL A 30 -7.85 1.13 -3.26
N PHE A 31 -8.04 0.04 -4.01
CA PHE A 31 -7.59 -1.29 -3.64
C PHE A 31 -6.75 -1.88 -4.77
N LEU A 32 -5.58 -2.41 -4.43
CA LEU A 32 -4.62 -3.04 -5.32
C LEU A 32 -4.38 -4.46 -4.81
N LYS A 33 -4.48 -5.45 -5.71
CA LYS A 33 -4.22 -6.86 -5.41
C LYS A 33 -3.25 -7.42 -6.43
N GLY A 34 -2.10 -7.88 -5.95
CA GLY A 34 -1.19 -8.73 -6.70
C GLY A 34 -1.32 -10.19 -6.28
N ASN A 35 -0.38 -11.01 -6.72
CA ASN A 35 -0.33 -12.42 -6.32
C ASN A 35 0.03 -12.58 -4.84
N PHE A 36 0.92 -11.73 -4.32
CA PHE A 36 1.53 -11.88 -2.99
C PHE A 36 1.39 -10.65 -2.09
N VAL A 37 0.91 -9.54 -2.62
CA VAL A 37 0.76 -8.28 -1.88
C VAL A 37 -0.59 -7.69 -2.22
N GLU A 38 -1.29 -7.20 -1.20
CA GLU A 38 -2.52 -6.43 -1.36
C GLU A 38 -2.42 -5.14 -0.56
N VAL A 39 -2.95 -4.06 -1.14
CA VAL A 39 -2.82 -2.70 -0.61
C VAL A 39 -4.16 -1.99 -0.71
N GLY A 40 -4.52 -1.26 0.35
CA GLY A 40 -5.64 -0.33 0.34
C GLY A 40 -5.15 1.08 0.69
N ALA A 41 -5.66 2.08 -0.02
CA ALA A 41 -5.43 3.49 0.26
C ALA A 41 -6.76 4.24 0.38
N ASN A 42 -6.88 5.10 1.38
CA ASN A 42 -8.10 5.88 1.62
C ASN A 42 -8.17 7.14 0.75
N THR A 43 -9.24 7.92 0.95
CA THR A 43 -9.52 9.16 0.21
C THR A 43 -8.47 10.25 0.37
N CYS A 44 -7.60 10.17 1.40
CA CYS A 44 -6.48 11.09 1.58
C CYS A 44 -5.21 10.63 0.85
N GLY A 45 -5.23 9.46 0.21
CA GLY A 45 -4.07 8.87 -0.46
C GLY A 45 -3.07 8.21 0.48
N ALA A 46 -3.40 8.08 1.77
CA ALA A 46 -2.61 7.33 2.74
C ALA A 46 -3.03 5.85 2.77
N TYR A 47 -2.14 4.97 3.24
CA TYR A 47 -2.50 3.57 3.38
C TYR A 47 -3.58 3.37 4.46
N GLY A 48 -4.35 2.30 4.31
CA GLY A 48 -5.39 1.95 5.27
C GLY A 48 -6.73 2.54 4.89
N THR A 49 -7.64 1.66 4.49
CA THR A 49 -9.01 2.00 4.11
C THR A 49 -9.95 1.84 5.30
N PRO A 50 -10.94 2.74 5.50
CA PRO A 50 -11.89 2.63 6.61
C PRO A 50 -13.00 1.59 6.35
N ALA A 51 -13.01 0.96 5.18
CA ALA A 51 -14.05 0.06 4.73
C ALA A 51 -13.44 -1.17 4.07
N ALA A 52 -14.21 -2.26 4.07
CA ALA A 52 -13.75 -3.53 3.56
C ALA A 52 -13.35 -3.45 2.08
N PRO A 53 -12.27 -4.14 1.70
CA PRO A 53 -11.97 -4.33 0.29
C PRO A 53 -13.08 -5.15 -0.40
N PRO A 54 -13.14 -5.08 -1.73
CA PRO A 54 -13.94 -5.98 -2.56
C PRO A 54 -13.71 -7.46 -2.23
N ALA A 55 -14.65 -8.32 -2.63
CA ALA A 55 -14.53 -9.76 -2.39
C ALA A 55 -13.24 -10.35 -3.00
N GLY A 56 -12.60 -11.23 -2.24
CA GLY A 56 -11.40 -11.96 -2.66
C GLY A 56 -10.08 -11.33 -2.21
N TYR A 57 -10.09 -10.24 -1.45
CA TYR A 57 -8.90 -9.71 -0.75
C TYR A 57 -8.75 -10.36 0.64
N HIS A 58 -7.61 -10.16 1.28
CA HIS A 58 -7.22 -10.76 2.57
C HIS A 58 -6.99 -9.68 3.65
N PRO A 59 -8.02 -8.91 4.04
CA PRO A 59 -7.86 -7.95 5.13
C PRO A 59 -7.76 -8.70 6.47
N THR A 60 -6.91 -8.21 7.38
CA THR A 60 -6.87 -8.70 8.76
C THR A 60 -8.00 -8.16 9.63
N GLU A 61 -8.65 -7.07 9.19
CA GLU A 61 -9.66 -6.33 9.95
C GLU A 61 -10.78 -5.83 9.02
N THR A 62 -11.57 -4.84 9.45
CA THR A 62 -12.63 -4.24 8.62
C THR A 62 -12.08 -3.55 7.37
N GLY A 63 -10.83 -3.07 7.39
CA GLY A 63 -10.19 -2.37 6.28
C GLY A 63 -8.97 -3.10 5.73
N LEU A 64 -8.37 -2.52 4.70
CA LEU A 64 -7.10 -2.98 4.11
C LEU A 64 -6.11 -1.82 4.00
N GLY A 65 -4.88 -2.04 4.42
CA GLY A 65 -3.75 -1.13 4.30
C GLY A 65 -2.62 -1.79 3.54
N PHE A 66 -1.88 -2.71 4.14
CA PHE A 66 -0.87 -3.51 3.45
C PHE A 66 -0.73 -4.91 4.06
N VAL A 67 -0.93 -5.93 3.25
CA VAL A 67 -0.73 -7.34 3.61
C VAL A 67 0.13 -8.04 2.58
N ALA A 68 0.88 -9.06 3.02
CA ALA A 68 1.75 -9.85 2.17
C ALA A 68 1.72 -11.34 2.51
N ASP A 69 1.46 -12.16 1.50
CA ASP A 69 1.85 -13.58 1.45
C ASP A 69 3.38 -13.64 1.25
N TRP A 70 4.10 -13.56 2.37
CA TRP A 70 5.54 -13.36 2.42
C TRP A 70 6.34 -14.61 2.03
N GLU A 71 5.77 -15.81 2.19
CA GLU A 71 6.35 -17.07 1.70
C GLU A 71 5.99 -17.32 0.23
N SER A 72 5.01 -16.59 -0.31
CA SER A 72 4.54 -16.70 -1.70
C SER A 72 4.01 -18.09 -2.03
N ASP A 73 3.40 -18.75 -1.04
CA ASP A 73 2.90 -20.12 -1.08
C ASP A 73 1.37 -20.20 -0.95
N GLY A 74 0.71 -19.06 -1.04
CA GLY A 74 -0.73 -18.90 -1.02
C GLY A 74 -1.24 -18.36 0.31
N TRP A 75 -2.29 -17.56 0.23
CA TRP A 75 -2.88 -16.82 1.36
C TRP A 75 -3.51 -17.66 2.48
N ASP A 76 -3.51 -19.00 2.36
CA ASP A 76 -4.06 -19.94 3.34
C ASP A 76 -2.98 -20.91 3.89
N THR A 77 -1.70 -20.70 3.57
CA THR A 77 -0.59 -21.59 3.94
C THR A 77 0.25 -20.99 5.07
N GLY A 78 0.59 -21.78 6.09
CA GLY A 78 1.47 -21.36 7.19
C GLY A 78 0.74 -20.90 8.46
N THR A 79 1.48 -20.39 9.44
CA THR A 79 0.94 -19.76 10.66
C THR A 79 1.91 -18.69 11.19
N PRO A 80 1.60 -17.39 11.08
CA PRO A 80 0.43 -16.86 10.37
C PRO A 80 0.49 -17.19 8.86
N ASP A 81 -0.69 -17.27 8.25
CA ASP A 81 -0.93 -17.54 6.83
C ASP A 81 -0.44 -16.40 5.91
N TYR A 82 -0.47 -15.16 6.39
CA TYR A 82 0.16 -14.00 5.76
C TYR A 82 0.59 -12.98 6.83
N CYS A 83 1.36 -11.97 6.40
CA CYS A 83 1.85 -10.91 7.29
C CYS A 83 1.22 -9.54 6.97
N GLY A 84 1.22 -8.66 7.96
CA GLY A 84 0.39 -7.45 7.95
C GLY A 84 -1.09 -7.82 8.14
N ASP A 85 -2.00 -6.86 8.29
CA ASP A 85 -1.78 -5.42 8.34
C ASP A 85 -1.24 -4.98 9.71
N TYR A 86 -0.26 -4.07 9.73
CA TYR A 86 0.36 -3.59 10.98
C TYR A 86 -0.07 -2.17 11.38
N PHE A 87 -0.84 -1.47 10.55
CA PHE A 87 -1.22 -0.07 10.78
C PHE A 87 -2.72 0.19 10.60
N VAL A 88 -3.49 -0.73 10.00
CA VAL A 88 -4.97 -0.74 10.04
C VAL A 88 -5.58 -1.34 11.32
N PRO A 89 -4.92 -2.20 12.14
CA PRO A 89 -5.54 -2.66 13.38
C PRO A 89 -5.71 -1.53 14.42
N GLY A 90 -6.92 -1.02 14.59
CA GLY A 90 -7.31 -0.10 15.67
C GLY A 90 -7.25 1.39 15.34
N SER A 91 -6.61 2.19 16.21
CA SER A 91 -6.29 3.62 15.96
C SER A 91 -4.79 3.91 15.73
N PRO A 92 -3.98 3.10 15.01
CA PRO A 92 -2.67 3.53 14.58
C PRO A 92 -2.79 4.67 13.58
N VAL A 93 -1.78 5.52 13.58
CA VAL A 93 -1.66 6.68 12.70
C VAL A 93 -0.43 6.45 11.85
N GLU A 94 -0.59 6.29 10.54
CA GLU A 94 0.50 6.52 9.61
C GLU A 94 0.72 8.02 9.54
N GLY A 95 1.83 8.51 10.11
CA GLY A 95 2.14 9.93 10.03
C GLY A 95 3.29 10.40 10.90
N TRP A 96 3.56 11.69 10.82
CA TRP A 96 4.47 12.41 11.70
C TRP A 96 3.83 13.73 12.14
N GLN A 97 4.31 14.26 13.27
CA GLN A 97 3.85 15.52 13.81
C GLN A 97 5.03 16.36 14.29
N LEU A 98 4.99 17.66 14.00
CA LEU A 98 5.92 18.66 14.54
C LEU A 98 5.13 19.73 15.29
N GLN A 99 5.62 20.14 16.46
CA GLN A 99 5.08 21.29 17.19
C GLN A 99 6.11 22.41 17.19
N ILE A 100 5.71 23.61 16.74
CA ILE A 100 6.53 24.83 16.72
C ILE A 100 5.76 25.91 17.47
N GLY A 101 6.26 26.28 18.66
CA GLY A 101 5.54 27.20 19.55
C GLY A 101 4.17 26.62 19.96
N SER A 102 3.10 27.36 19.68
CA SER A 102 1.71 26.91 19.92
C SER A 102 1.12 26.06 18.79
N ASP A 103 1.78 26.02 17.63
CA ASP A 103 1.20 25.42 16.43
C ASP A 103 1.67 23.97 16.26
N THR A 104 0.74 23.10 15.88
CA THR A 104 0.97 21.67 15.66
C THR A 104 0.68 21.33 14.20
N TRP A 105 1.67 20.74 13.54
CA TRP A 105 1.62 20.35 12.13
C TRP A 105 1.68 18.84 12.05
N ALA A 106 0.63 18.22 11.52
CA ALA A 106 0.54 16.79 11.36
C ALA A 106 0.44 16.43 9.88
N ASN A 107 1.22 15.44 9.47
CA ASN A 107 1.03 14.73 8.22
C ASN A 107 0.60 13.32 8.58
N THR A 108 -0.69 13.01 8.43
CA THR A 108 -1.28 11.76 8.89
C THR A 108 -2.43 11.30 7.99
N ASP A 109 -2.55 9.98 7.89
CA ASP A 109 -3.71 9.25 7.36
C ASP A 109 -5.08 9.59 7.99
N GLN A 110 -5.13 10.26 9.15
CA GLN A 110 -6.38 10.63 9.82
C GLN A 110 -7.10 11.84 9.21
N SER A 111 -6.44 12.59 8.33
CA SER A 111 -7.05 13.78 7.76
C SER A 111 -6.50 14.22 6.42
N CYS A 112 -7.39 14.60 5.50
CA CYS A 112 -7.03 15.00 4.14
C CYS A 112 -6.74 16.51 4.03
N PHE A 113 -5.67 16.97 4.69
CA PHE A 113 -5.25 18.38 4.63
C PHE A 113 -3.86 18.52 4.02
N THR A 114 -3.59 19.66 3.39
CA THR A 114 -2.23 20.04 2.99
C THR A 114 -1.36 20.16 4.23
N SER A 115 -0.38 19.26 4.37
CA SER A 115 0.55 19.20 5.50
C SER A 115 1.75 20.14 5.30
N ASP A 116 1.49 21.37 4.90
CA ASP A 116 2.54 22.35 4.62
C ASP A 116 2.90 23.08 5.91
N VAL A 117 4.14 22.92 6.37
CA VAL A 117 4.73 23.83 7.37
C VAL A 117 5.23 25.07 6.62
N PRO A 118 4.68 26.27 6.85
CA PRO A 118 5.12 27.47 6.14
C PRO A 118 6.59 27.79 6.44
N GLY A 119 7.41 27.88 5.40
CA GLY A 119 8.83 28.25 5.49
C GLY A 119 9.72 27.43 4.56
N ASP A 120 11.01 27.76 4.52
CA ASP A 120 12.05 27.04 3.78
C ASP A 120 13.34 26.91 4.61
N VAL A 121 14.11 25.86 4.38
CA VAL A 121 15.45 25.72 4.97
C VAL A 121 16.39 26.65 4.20
N THR A 122 16.71 27.79 4.80
CA THR A 122 17.59 28.78 4.17
C THR A 122 19.08 28.47 4.32
N ASP A 123 19.47 27.72 5.37
CA ASP A 123 20.87 27.35 5.66
C ASP A 123 20.96 26.13 6.61
N TYR A 124 22.10 25.42 6.60
CA TYR A 124 22.43 24.34 7.55
C TYR A 124 23.93 24.35 7.88
N SER A 125 24.28 24.26 9.17
CA SER A 125 25.67 24.08 9.61
C SER A 125 25.80 22.92 10.60
N TYR A 126 26.87 22.14 10.45
CA TYR A 126 27.24 21.04 11.34
C TYR A 126 28.65 21.27 11.87
N ALA A 127 28.77 21.58 13.15
CA ALA A 127 30.04 21.60 13.86
C ALA A 127 30.23 20.20 14.45
N GLY A 128 30.91 19.31 13.71
CA GLY A 128 31.21 17.96 14.21
C GLY A 128 31.86 18.01 15.59
N GLY A 129 31.34 17.17 16.49
CA GLY A 129 31.86 17.00 17.86
C GLY A 129 33.22 16.32 17.90
#